data_AF-A0A1H5XK86-F1
#
_entry.id   AF-A0A1H5XK86-F1
#
_cell.length_a   1.000
_cell.length_b   1.000
_cell.length_c   1.000
_cell.angle_alpha   90.00
_cell.angle_beta   90.00
_cell.angle_gamma   90.00
#
_symmetry.space_group_name_H-M   'P 1'
#
loop_
_entity.id
_entity.type
_entity.pdbx_description
1 polymer ?
#
loop_
_entity_poly.entity_id
_entity_poly.type
_entity_poly.pdbx_seq_one_letter_code
_entity_poly.pdbx_strand_id
1 'polypeptide(L)'
;MPKRSREEYERGLPGYHDPMAGVGGAPYARSALTLRLWLAGFGLVFCAGAAVALFLLVPGLAWFAWVLVVLAVIAAVDFAWVAHRKQRGEPG
;
A
#
# COMPACT_ATOMS: atom_id res chain seq x y z
N MET A 1 18.35 27.18 17.96
CA MET A 1 17.05 26.65 17.51
C MET A 1 15.94 27.30 18.35
N PRO A 2 14.90 27.88 17.75
CA PRO A 2 13.77 28.41 18.52
C PRO A 2 13.10 27.27 19.32
N LYS A 3 12.69 27.56 20.57
CA LYS A 3 11.96 26.59 21.40
C LYS A 3 10.55 26.42 20.84
N ARG A 4 10.16 25.19 20.54
CA ARG A 4 8.80 24.83 20.10
C ARG A 4 7.77 25.14 21.17
N SER A 5 6.56 25.55 20.75
CA SER A 5 5.50 25.94 21.67
C SER A 5 4.86 24.72 22.33
N ARG A 6 4.28 24.90 23.52
CA ARG A 6 3.63 23.83 24.28
C ARG A 6 2.46 23.20 23.51
N GLU A 7 1.75 24.02 22.73
CA GLU A 7 0.68 23.60 21.83
C GLU A 7 1.16 22.66 20.71
N GLU A 8 2.43 22.75 20.30
CA GLU A 8 3.04 21.89 19.29
C GLU A 8 3.37 20.50 19.88
N TYR A 9 3.70 20.44 21.17
CA TYR A 9 3.86 19.18 21.90
C TYR A 9 2.51 18.50 22.17
N GLU A 10 1.48 19.27 22.54
CA GLU A 10 0.14 18.75 22.82
C GLU A 10 -0.56 18.19 21.56
N ARG A 11 -0.18 18.67 20.37
CA ARG A 11 -0.70 18.19 19.08
C ARG A 11 -0.16 16.82 18.66
N GLY A 12 0.82 16.29 19.38
CA GLY A 12 1.55 15.07 19.00
C GLY A 12 2.63 15.39 17.96
N LEU A 13 3.89 15.27 18.37
CA LEU A 13 5.02 15.47 17.47
C LEU A 13 5.03 14.38 16.39
N PRO A 14 5.23 14.74 15.11
CA PRO A 14 5.37 13.76 14.03
C PRO A 14 6.46 12.75 14.42
N GLY A 15 6.08 11.47 14.51
CA GLY A 15 6.98 10.35 14.82
C GLY A 15 7.34 10.07 16.25
N TYR A 16 6.71 10.75 17.21
CA TYR A 16 6.92 10.45 18.62
C TYR A 16 6.61 8.99 18.99
N HIS A 17 5.77 8.31 18.20
CA HIS A 17 5.39 6.91 18.40
C HIS A 17 6.04 5.91 17.42
N ASP A 18 6.95 6.35 16.55
CA ASP A 18 7.66 5.46 15.62
C ASP A 18 9.14 5.36 16.01
N PRO A 19 9.58 4.27 16.68
CA PRO A 19 10.96 4.12 17.15
C PRO A 19 12.00 4.09 16.02
N MET A 20 11.58 3.96 14.75
CA MET A 20 12.45 3.95 13.58
C MET A 20 12.36 5.24 12.76
N ALA A 21 11.57 6.22 13.20
CA ALA A 21 11.49 7.51 12.53
C ALA A 21 12.82 8.27 12.59
N GLY A 22 13.36 8.62 11.42
CA GLY A 22 14.58 9.41 11.30
C GLY A 22 15.89 8.63 11.19
N VAL A 23 15.88 7.29 11.24
CA VAL A 23 17.06 6.49 10.92
C VAL A 23 17.38 6.62 9.43
N GLY A 24 18.53 7.22 9.10
CA GLY A 24 19.01 7.37 7.72
C GLY A 24 18.31 8.47 6.89
N GLY A 25 17.60 9.41 7.50
CA GLY A 25 16.91 10.49 6.77
C GLY A 25 15.62 10.06 6.06
N ALA A 26 15.06 8.91 6.45
CA ALA A 26 13.85 8.37 5.85
C ALA A 26 12.62 9.26 6.19
N PRO A 27 11.91 9.81 5.18
CA PRO A 27 10.68 10.55 5.40
C PRO A 27 9.59 9.66 6.01
N TYR A 28 8.88 10.19 7.01
CA TYR A 28 7.78 9.55 7.74
C TYR A 28 6.84 8.74 6.86
N ALA A 29 6.67 7.45 7.18
CA ALA A 29 5.60 6.48 6.86
C ALA A 29 4.97 6.44 5.44
N ARG A 30 5.35 7.33 4.54
CA ARG A 30 4.83 7.45 3.17
C ARG A 30 5.54 6.48 2.24
N SER A 31 6.86 6.31 2.38
CA SER A 31 7.66 5.46 1.49
C SER A 31 7.15 4.00 1.48
N ALA A 32 6.92 3.41 2.65
CA ALA A 32 6.35 2.06 2.78
C ALA A 32 4.90 1.97 2.28
N LEU A 33 4.10 3.03 2.44
CA LEU A 33 2.71 3.05 2.03
C LEU A 33 2.56 3.16 0.50
N THR A 34 3.35 4.02 -0.15
CA THR A 34 3.41 4.08 -1.62
C THR A 34 3.98 2.80 -2.21
N LEU A 35 4.97 2.17 -1.57
CA LEU A 35 5.51 0.89 -2.02
C LEU A 35 4.42 -0.20 -1.99
N ARG A 36 3.62 -0.25 -0.92
CA ARG A 36 2.47 -1.17 -0.83
C ARG A 36 1.45 -0.92 -1.92
N LEU A 37 1.15 0.34 -2.24
CA LEU A 37 0.21 0.68 -3.31
C LEU A 37 0.74 0.24 -4.69
N TRP A 38 2.03 0.44 -4.96
CA TRP A 38 2.69 -0.01 -6.19
C TRP A 38 2.75 -1.54 -6.29
N LEU A 39 3.11 -2.22 -5.20
CA LEU A 39 3.18 -3.68 -5.17
C LEU A 39 1.79 -4.31 -5.35
N ALA A 40 0.77 -3.75 -4.72
CA ALA A 40 -0.62 -4.16 -4.91
C ALA A 40 -1.10 -3.91 -6.34
N GLY A 41 -0.80 -2.74 -6.93
CA GLY A 41 -1.14 -2.43 -8.32
C GLY A 41 -0.46 -3.36 -9.32
N PHE A 42 0.84 -3.62 -9.14
CA PHE A 42 1.58 -4.56 -9.96
C PHE A 42 1.03 -5.98 -9.82
N GLY A 43 0.80 -6.45 -8.59
CA GLY A 43 0.25 -7.77 -8.31
C GLY A 43 -1.15 -7.95 -8.92
N LEU A 44 -1.99 -6.92 -8.87
CA LEU A 44 -3.32 -6.92 -9.49
C LEU A 44 -3.22 -7.08 -11.01
N VAL A 45 -2.42 -6.26 -11.69
CA VAL A 45 -2.26 -6.29 -13.15
C VAL A 45 -1.67 -7.64 -13.60
N PHE A 46 -0.64 -8.11 -12.89
CA PHE A 46 -0.01 -9.39 -13.18
C PHE A 46 -0.96 -10.57 -12.99
N CYS A 47 -1.68 -10.63 -11.86
CA CYS A 47 -2.62 -11.72 -11.59
C CYS A 47 -3.81 -11.71 -12.57
N ALA A 48 -4.36 -10.54 -12.87
CA ALA A 48 -5.45 -10.42 -13.85
C ALA A 48 -4.99 -10.85 -15.26
N GLY A 49 -3.83 -10.37 -15.71
CA GLY A 49 -3.28 -10.73 -17.01
C GLY A 49 -2.95 -12.22 -17.12
N ALA A 50 -2.31 -12.79 -16.10
CA ALA A 50 -1.97 -14.20 -16.05
C ALA A 50 -3.22 -15.10 -15.98
N ALA A 51 -4.26 -14.70 -15.24
CA ALA A 51 -5.53 -15.43 -15.21
C ALA A 51 -6.20 -15.46 -16.58
N VAL A 52 -6.30 -14.32 -17.26
CA VAL A 52 -6.87 -14.22 -18.62
C VAL A 52 -6.05 -15.05 -19.60
N ALA A 53 -4.72 -14.94 -19.55
CA ALA A 53 -3.82 -15.73 -20.39
C ALA A 53 -4.04 -17.24 -20.18
N LEU A 54 -4.13 -17.71 -18.93
CA LEU A 54 -4.35 -19.12 -18.65
C LEU A 54 -5.71 -19.62 -19.12
N PHE A 55 -6.78 -18.83 -18.93
CA PHE A 55 -8.10 -19.20 -19.44
C PHE A 55 -8.14 -19.32 -20.97
N LEU A 56 -7.41 -18.45 -21.69
CA LEU A 56 -7.41 -18.42 -23.15
C LEU A 56 -6.42 -19.41 -23.80
N LEU A 57 -5.25 -19.60 -23.19
CA LEU A 57 -4.14 -20.36 -23.79
C LEU A 57 -4.03 -21.78 -23.26
N VAL A 58 -4.46 -22.03 -22.01
CA VAL A 58 -4.24 -23.31 -21.33
C VAL A 58 -5.49 -23.73 -20.51
N PRO A 59 -6.58 -24.16 -21.16
CA PRO A 59 -7.83 -24.51 -20.49
C PRO A 59 -7.67 -25.65 -19.47
N GLY A 60 -6.67 -26.53 -19.64
CA GLY A 60 -6.34 -27.59 -18.69
C GLY A 60 -5.86 -27.09 -17.32
N LEU A 61 -5.50 -25.81 -17.20
CA LEU A 61 -5.00 -25.20 -15.96
C LEU A 61 -5.97 -24.14 -15.39
N ALA A 62 -7.26 -24.24 -15.72
CA ALA A 62 -8.30 -23.31 -15.26
C ALA A 62 -8.37 -23.17 -13.72
N TRP A 63 -8.03 -24.22 -12.96
CA TRP A 63 -8.00 -24.14 -11.49
C TRP A 63 -6.95 -23.13 -10.98
N PHE A 64 -5.81 -23.01 -11.67
CA PHE A 64 -4.76 -22.06 -11.31
C PHE A 64 -5.15 -20.63 -11.68
N ALA A 65 -5.91 -20.46 -12.77
CA ALA A 65 -6.49 -19.17 -13.14
C ALA A 65 -7.44 -18.65 -12.05
N TRP A 66 -8.24 -19.52 -11.42
CA TRP A 66 -9.08 -19.15 -10.27
C TRP A 66 -8.26 -18.68 -9.05
N VAL A 67 -7.12 -19.32 -8.77
CA VAL A 67 -6.21 -18.86 -7.69
C VAL A 67 -5.71 -17.45 -7.98
N LEU A 68 -5.32 -17.17 -9.23
CA LEU A 68 -4.89 -15.83 -9.63
C LEU A 68 -6.02 -14.80 -9.55
N VAL A 69 -7.26 -15.17 -9.85
CA VAL A 69 -8.42 -14.29 -9.65
C VAL A 69 -8.59 -13.94 -8.17
N VAL A 70 -8.47 -14.91 -7.26
CA VAL A 70 -8.54 -14.64 -5.82
C VAL A 70 -7.43 -13.68 -5.37
N LEU A 71 -6.19 -13.91 -5.82
CA LEU A 71 -5.07 -13.01 -5.53
C LEU A 71 -5.29 -11.60 -6.10
N ALA A 72 -5.88 -11.49 -7.30
CA ALA A 72 -6.25 -10.22 -7.90
C ALA A 72 -7.29 -9.48 -7.03
N VAL A 73 -8.32 -10.18 -6.52
CA VAL A 73 -9.32 -9.56 -5.63
C VAL A 73 -8.68 -9.05 -4.34
N ILE A 74 -7.80 -9.84 -3.71
CA ILE A 74 -7.08 -9.42 -2.50
C ILE A 74 -6.25 -8.16 -2.79
N ALA A 75 -5.49 -8.15 -3.89
CA ALA A 75 -4.69 -7.00 -4.30
C ALA A 75 -5.56 -5.76 -4.57
N ALA A 76 -6.74 -5.93 -5.17
CA ALA A 76 -7.68 -4.83 -5.39
C ALA A 76 -8.22 -4.25 -4.08
N VAL A 77 -8.56 -5.10 -3.10
CA VAL A 77 -9.01 -4.68 -1.76
C VAL A 77 -7.90 -3.92 -1.03
N ASP A 78 -6.66 -4.43 -1.06
CA ASP A 78 -5.51 -3.75 -0.47
C ASP A 78 -5.26 -2.38 -1.12
N PHE A 79 -5.31 -2.32 -2.45
CA PHE A 79 -5.18 -1.07 -3.19
C PHE A 79 -6.28 -0.08 -2.81
N ALA A 80 -7.54 -0.51 -2.80
CA ALA A 80 -8.68 0.32 -2.45
C ALA A 80 -8.61 0.80 -0.99
N TRP A 81 -8.20 -0.07 -0.06
CA TRP A 81 -8.04 0.28 1.35
C TRP A 81 -6.93 1.31 1.57
N VAL A 82 -5.78 1.15 0.91
CA VAL A 82 -4.67 2.11 0.99
C VAL A 82 -5.05 3.44 0.34
N ALA A 83 -5.71 3.42 -0.83
CA ALA A 83 -6.21 4.62 -1.49
C ALA A 83 -7.25 5.36 -0.64
N HIS A 84 -8.22 4.63 -0.07
CA HIS A 84 -9.23 5.16 0.83
C HIS A 84 -8.62 5.72 2.12
N ARG A 85 -7.61 5.04 2.69
CA ARG A 85 -6.84 5.55 3.84
C ARG A 85 -6.11 6.84 3.50
N LYS A 86 -5.54 6.96 2.30
CA LYS A 86 -4.89 8.19 1.84
C LYS A 86 -5.88 9.35 1.67
N GLN A 87 -7.11 9.07 1.25
CA GLN A 87 -8.17 10.08 1.12
C GLN A 87 -8.74 10.56 2.47
N ARG A 88 -8.58 9.80 3.56
CA ARG A 88 -9.15 10.13 4.89
C ARG A 88 -8.26 11.00 5.80
N GLY A 89 -7.12 11.49 5.32
CA GLY A 89 -6.52 12.71 5.88
C GLY A 89 -5.11 12.58 6.47
N GLU A 90 -4.11 12.83 5.64
CA GLU A 90 -3.15 13.88 6.01
C GLU A 90 -3.18 14.93 4.90
N PRO A 91 -3.75 16.13 5.13
CA PRO A 91 -3.50 17.27 4.26
C PRO A 91 -1.99 17.51 4.25
N GLY A 92 -1.43 17.56 3.04
CA GLY A 92 -0.03 17.93 2.84
C GLY A 92 0.27 19.34 3.30
#